data_AF-A0A6J8EC20-F1
#
_entry.id   AF-A0A6J8EC20-F1
#
_cell.length_a   1.000
_cell.length_b   1.000
_cell.length_c   1.000
_cell.angle_alpha   90.00
_cell.angle_beta   90.00
_cell.angle_gamma   90.00
#
_symmetry.space_group_name_H-M   'P 1'
#
loop_
_entity.id
_entity.type
_entity.pdbx_description
1 polymer ?
#
loop_
_entity_poly.entity_id
_entity_poly.type
_entity_poly.pdbx_seq_one_letter_code
_entity_poly.pdbx_strand_id
1 'polypeptide(L)'
;MLKKLDTEGARIQADIDAGRRLQKDRNAPAFVSKTVEELDRKLKDTNEKAKQKHEKLKQKVKEWENYEKSKSDCIQLLEKAEAELEKPPATSGQELAEKDLQSKRELQRTLDKLKGSINDMQKINAILAEGASRQWKGPLKVEISEIDKRLDNVSTRLNAKLADLEATIAKWTECYKRS
;
A
#
# COMPACT_ATOMS: atom_id res chain seq x y z
N MET A 1 21.01 13.39 -6.98
CA MET A 1 20.46 14.77 -7.10
C MET A 1 20.77 15.61 -5.87
N LEU A 2 20.38 15.20 -4.65
CA LEU A 2 20.68 15.95 -3.42
C LEU A 2 22.18 16.28 -3.26
N LYS A 3 23.07 15.30 -3.42
CA LYS A 3 24.53 15.55 -3.37
C LYS A 3 25.03 16.62 -4.35
N LYS A 4 24.42 16.73 -5.55
CA LYS A 4 24.77 17.79 -6.53
C LYS A 4 24.22 19.14 -6.07
N LEU A 5 23.01 19.16 -5.54
CA LEU A 5 22.35 20.32 -4.96
C LEU A 5 23.12 20.85 -3.73
N ASP A 6 23.63 19.96 -2.88
CA ASP A 6 24.49 20.31 -1.74
C ASP A 6 25.82 20.92 -2.21
N THR A 7 26.42 20.34 -3.25
CA THR A 7 27.68 20.82 -3.84
C THR A 7 27.51 22.19 -4.51
N GLU A 8 26.47 22.36 -5.32
CA GLU A 8 26.16 23.64 -5.97
C GLU A 8 25.71 24.69 -4.96
N GLY A 9 24.96 24.29 -3.93
CA GLY A 9 24.53 25.15 -2.84
C GLY A 9 25.71 25.68 -2.02
N ALA A 10 26.71 24.84 -1.74
CA ALA A 10 27.94 25.26 -1.07
C ALA A 10 28.72 26.29 -1.91
N ARG A 11 28.74 26.14 -3.24
CA ARG A 11 29.36 27.11 -4.15
C ARG A 11 28.63 28.45 -4.14
N ILE A 12 27.30 28.44 -4.26
CA ILE A 12 26.47 29.66 -4.23
C ILE A 12 26.58 30.34 -2.85
N GLN A 13 26.67 29.58 -1.77
CA GLN A 13 26.89 30.13 -0.44
C GLN A 13 28.25 30.84 -0.32
N ALA A 14 29.30 30.28 -0.92
CA ALA A 14 30.61 30.94 -1.00
C ALA A 14 30.55 32.24 -1.81
N ASP A 15 29.80 32.26 -2.92
CA ASP A 15 29.58 33.48 -3.73
C ASP A 15 28.79 34.55 -2.96
N ILE A 16 27.79 34.14 -2.17
CA ILE A 16 27.04 35.02 -1.25
C ILE A 16 27.98 35.62 -0.20
N ASP A 17 28.83 34.81 0.42
CA ASP A 17 29.76 35.28 1.45
C ASP A 17 30.84 36.20 0.87
N ALA A 18 31.31 35.93 -0.35
CA ALA A 18 32.20 36.82 -1.09
C ALA A 18 31.51 38.15 -1.44
N GLY A 19 30.26 38.11 -1.90
CA GLY A 19 29.46 39.30 -2.17
C GLY A 19 29.20 40.15 -0.92
N ARG A 20 28.92 39.52 0.23
CA ARG A 20 28.79 40.20 1.54
C ARG A 20 30.09 40.85 1.99
N ARG A 21 31.25 40.28 1.65
CA ARG A 21 32.55 40.91 1.91
C ARG A 21 32.76 42.12 1.00
N LEU A 22 32.43 41.99 -0.28
CA LEU A 22 32.51 43.08 -1.26
C LEU A 22 31.62 44.27 -0.88
N GLN A 23 30.42 44.04 -0.33
CA GLN A 23 29.53 45.10 0.17
C GLN A 23 30.14 45.99 1.26
N LYS A 24 31.17 45.51 1.97
CA LYS A 24 31.87 46.29 3.01
C LYS A 24 32.88 47.27 2.43
N ASP A 25 33.21 47.15 1.14
CA ASP A 25 34.10 48.08 0.43
C ASP A 25 33.32 49.37 0.09
N ARG A 26 33.97 50.52 0.29
CA ARG A 26 33.44 51.84 -0.03
C ARG A 26 33.11 52.01 -1.51
N ASN A 27 33.79 51.28 -2.40
CA ASN A 27 33.58 51.34 -3.85
C ASN A 27 32.68 50.21 -4.38
N ALA A 28 31.97 49.48 -3.51
CA ALA A 28 31.12 48.37 -3.90
C ALA A 28 29.99 48.83 -4.86
N PRO A 29 29.84 48.19 -6.03
CA PRO A 29 28.73 48.50 -6.91
C PRO A 29 27.37 48.18 -6.27
N ALA A 30 26.38 49.05 -6.44
CA ALA A 30 25.05 48.90 -5.85
C ALA A 30 24.33 47.59 -6.24
N PHE A 31 24.66 47.01 -7.41
CA PHE A 31 24.06 45.74 -7.87
C PHE A 31 24.48 44.54 -7.02
N VAL A 32 25.59 44.62 -6.29
CA VAL A 32 26.11 43.51 -5.45
C VAL A 32 25.14 43.22 -4.29
N SER A 33 24.50 44.24 -3.70
CA SER A 33 23.48 44.03 -2.65
C SER A 33 22.31 43.21 -3.17
N LYS A 34 21.71 43.69 -4.26
CA LYS A 34 20.57 43.05 -4.90
C LYS A 34 20.89 41.62 -5.35
N THR A 35 22.07 41.39 -5.91
CA THR A 35 22.49 40.05 -6.37
C THR A 35 22.67 39.08 -5.21
N VAL A 36 23.29 39.52 -4.11
CA VAL A 36 23.46 38.70 -2.89
C VAL A 36 22.11 38.34 -2.27
N GLU A 37 21.19 39.31 -2.18
CA GLU A 37 19.83 39.08 -1.66
C GLU A 37 19.03 38.11 -2.55
N GLU A 38 19.11 38.27 -3.87
CA GLU A 38 18.44 37.39 -4.83
C GLU A 38 19.01 35.96 -4.79
N LEU A 39 20.34 35.81 -4.69
CA LEU A 39 20.99 34.50 -4.60
C LEU A 39 20.67 33.80 -3.27
N ASP A 40 20.72 34.52 -2.14
CA ASP A 40 20.38 33.98 -0.82
C ASP A 40 18.92 33.50 -0.78
N ARG A 41 18.00 34.30 -1.33
CA ARG A 41 16.59 33.90 -1.48
C ARG A 41 16.43 32.67 -2.37
N LYS A 42 17.01 32.68 -3.58
CA LYS A 42 16.89 31.56 -4.53
C LYS A 42 17.49 30.27 -3.96
N LEU A 43 18.62 30.36 -3.26
CA LEU A 43 19.26 29.23 -2.61
C LEU A 43 18.37 28.64 -1.52
N LYS A 44 17.82 29.48 -0.63
CA LYS A 44 16.86 29.06 0.41
C LYS A 44 15.62 28.41 -0.19
N ASP A 45 14.97 29.07 -1.16
CA ASP A 45 13.76 28.56 -1.80
C ASP A 45 14.00 27.23 -2.51
N THR A 46 15.14 27.09 -3.18
CA THR A 46 15.50 25.85 -3.92
C THR A 46 15.79 24.71 -2.96
N ASN A 47 16.55 24.97 -1.88
CA ASN A 47 16.85 23.97 -0.86
C ASN A 47 15.58 23.51 -0.14
N GLU A 48 14.68 24.43 0.19
CA GLU A 48 13.41 24.10 0.84
C GLU A 48 12.52 23.24 -0.07
N LYS A 49 12.37 23.62 -1.35
CA LYS A 49 11.64 22.80 -2.34
C LYS A 49 12.27 21.41 -2.52
N ALA A 50 13.61 21.32 -2.54
CA ALA A 50 14.31 20.05 -2.67
C ALA A 50 14.08 19.14 -1.46
N LYS A 51 14.14 19.69 -0.23
CA LYS A 51 13.83 18.96 1.01
C LYS A 51 12.39 18.46 1.01
N GLN A 52 11.42 19.33 0.73
CA GLN A 52 10.01 18.96 0.66
C GLN A 52 9.75 17.86 -0.38
N LYS A 53 10.37 17.95 -1.55
CA LYS A 53 10.25 16.92 -2.59
C LYS A 53 10.88 15.60 -2.15
N HIS A 54 12.02 15.65 -1.46
CA HIS A 54 12.68 14.45 -0.95
C HIS A 54 11.83 13.73 0.10
N GLU A 55 11.29 14.46 1.08
CA GLU A 55 10.42 13.88 2.11
C GLU A 55 9.14 13.28 1.50
N LYS A 56 8.52 13.98 0.54
CA LYS A 56 7.37 13.45 -0.21
C LYS A 56 7.70 12.16 -0.95
N LEU A 57 8.87 12.07 -1.58
CA LEU A 57 9.30 10.86 -2.28
C LEU A 57 9.57 9.71 -1.32
N LYS A 58 10.23 9.99 -0.19
CA LYS A 58 10.50 8.99 0.86
C LYS A 58 9.20 8.41 1.42
N GLN A 59 8.21 9.27 1.68
CA GLN A 59 6.89 8.85 2.12
C GLN A 59 6.19 7.98 1.08
N LYS A 60 6.22 8.36 -0.21
CA LYS A 60 5.67 7.54 -1.30
C LYS A 60 6.33 6.17 -1.44
N VAL A 61 7.65 6.08 -1.26
CA VAL A 61 8.37 4.80 -1.28
C VAL A 61 7.87 3.90 -0.15
N LYS A 62 7.73 4.44 1.06
CA LYS A 62 7.18 3.70 2.20
C LYS A 62 5.75 3.21 1.95
N GLU A 63 4.90 4.06 1.37
CA GLU A 63 3.53 3.70 0.98
C GLU A 63 3.52 2.59 -0.07
N TRP A 64 4.42 2.65 -1.05
CA TRP A 64 4.61 1.63 -2.07
C TRP A 64 5.04 0.27 -1.48
N GLU A 65 6.04 0.28 -0.61
CA GLU A 65 6.52 -0.93 0.07
C GLU A 65 5.41 -1.59 0.90
N ASN A 66 4.62 -0.79 1.62
CA ASN A 66 3.47 -1.27 2.37
C ASN A 66 2.39 -1.85 1.47
N TYR A 67 2.12 -1.21 0.33
CA TYR A 67 1.18 -1.70 -0.68
C TYR A 67 1.60 -3.06 -1.22
N GLU A 68 2.85 -3.19 -1.70
CA GLU A 68 3.37 -4.44 -2.28
C GLU A 68 3.41 -5.58 -1.25
N LYS A 69 3.78 -5.29 0.00
CA LYS A 69 3.72 -6.30 1.07
C LYS A 69 2.29 -6.78 1.29
N SER A 70 1.34 -5.84 1.47
CA SER A 70 -0.05 -6.18 1.72
C SER A 70 -0.64 -6.99 0.56
N LYS A 71 -0.33 -6.60 -0.68
CA LYS A 71 -0.70 -7.33 -1.89
C LYS A 71 -0.19 -8.77 -1.88
N SER A 72 1.11 -8.96 -1.62
CA SER A 72 1.71 -10.30 -1.56
C SER A 72 1.00 -11.18 -0.52
N ASP A 73 0.78 -10.64 0.69
CA ASP A 73 0.07 -11.33 1.75
C ASP A 73 -1.36 -11.70 1.33
N CYS A 74 -2.06 -10.78 0.63
CA CYS A 74 -3.42 -11.02 0.14
C CYS A 74 -3.46 -12.17 -0.89
N ILE A 75 -2.57 -12.14 -1.87
CA ILE A 75 -2.50 -13.16 -2.93
C ILE A 75 -2.22 -14.53 -2.33
N GLN A 76 -1.24 -14.64 -1.43
CA GLN A 76 -0.90 -15.91 -0.78
C GLN A 76 -2.07 -16.47 0.05
N LEU A 77 -2.82 -15.60 0.74
CA LEU A 77 -3.99 -16.03 1.50
C LEU A 77 -5.13 -16.48 0.59
N LEU A 78 -5.36 -15.78 -0.53
CA LEU A 78 -6.35 -16.19 -1.54
C LEU A 78 -6.00 -17.54 -2.16
N GLU A 79 -4.75 -17.76 -2.53
CA GLU A 79 -4.28 -19.05 -3.07
C GLU A 79 -4.49 -20.20 -2.09
N LYS A 80 -4.18 -19.97 -0.80
CA LYS A 80 -4.44 -20.96 0.25
C LYS A 80 -5.94 -21.24 0.43
N ALA A 81 -6.76 -20.19 0.41
CA ALA A 81 -8.20 -20.32 0.54
C ALA A 81 -8.81 -21.08 -0.65
N GLU A 82 -8.38 -20.77 -1.87
CA GLU A 82 -8.79 -21.48 -3.08
C GLU A 82 -8.38 -22.94 -3.03
N ALA A 83 -7.13 -23.25 -2.66
CA ALA A 83 -6.66 -24.63 -2.52
C ALA A 83 -7.47 -25.41 -1.48
N GLU A 84 -7.86 -24.77 -0.36
CA GLU A 84 -8.74 -25.38 0.63
C GLU A 84 -10.15 -25.62 0.09
N LEU A 85 -10.65 -24.70 -0.73
CA LEU A 85 -11.94 -24.83 -1.40
C LEU A 85 -11.95 -25.85 -2.53
N GLU A 86 -10.82 -26.26 -3.08
CA GLU A 86 -10.77 -27.38 -4.03
C GLU A 86 -10.88 -28.74 -3.34
N LYS A 87 -10.62 -28.83 -2.04
CA LYS A 87 -10.74 -30.10 -1.30
C LYS A 87 -12.19 -30.58 -1.25
N PRO A 88 -12.44 -31.89 -1.46
CA PRO A 88 -13.78 -32.45 -1.31
C PRO A 88 -14.24 -32.30 0.15
N PRO A 89 -15.54 -32.05 0.39
CA PRO A 89 -16.06 -31.92 1.75
C PRO A 89 -15.97 -33.27 2.48
N ALA A 90 -15.57 -33.23 3.75
CA ALA A 90 -15.41 -34.44 4.56
C ALA A 90 -16.76 -34.86 5.18
N THR A 91 -17.61 -35.54 4.40
CA THR A 91 -19.00 -35.85 4.81
C THR A 91 -19.23 -37.28 5.30
N SER A 92 -18.19 -38.12 5.37
CA SER A 92 -18.29 -39.55 5.67
C SER A 92 -18.66 -39.91 7.11
N GLY A 93 -18.89 -38.91 7.97
CA GLY A 93 -19.34 -39.08 9.35
C GLY A 93 -19.53 -37.72 10.03
N GLN A 94 -20.35 -37.67 11.08
CA GLN A 94 -20.71 -36.43 11.77
C GLN A 94 -19.48 -35.67 12.29
N GLU A 95 -18.56 -36.36 12.99
CA GLU A 95 -17.35 -35.74 13.55
C GLU A 95 -16.44 -35.13 12.47
N LEU A 96 -16.28 -35.81 11.33
CA LEU A 96 -15.50 -35.31 10.20
C LEU A 96 -16.16 -34.08 9.56
N ALA A 97 -17.49 -34.08 9.43
CA ALA A 97 -18.23 -32.95 8.90
C ALA A 97 -18.18 -31.74 9.83
N GLU A 98 -18.28 -31.94 11.14
CA GLU A 98 -18.14 -30.88 12.15
C GLU A 98 -16.73 -30.28 12.16
N LYS A 99 -15.69 -31.11 12.02
CA LYS A 99 -14.30 -30.66 11.91
C LYS A 99 -14.07 -29.83 10.64
N ASP A 100 -14.60 -30.28 9.50
CA ASP A 100 -14.52 -29.53 8.24
C ASP A 100 -15.28 -28.20 8.35
N LEU A 101 -16.48 -28.20 8.96
CA LEU A 101 -17.25 -26.98 9.21
C LEU A 101 -16.46 -25.96 10.04
N GLN A 102 -15.81 -26.41 11.12
CA GLN A 102 -15.00 -25.55 11.96
C GLN A 102 -13.81 -24.95 11.19
N SER A 103 -13.09 -25.77 10.41
CA SER A 103 -11.98 -25.29 9.58
C SER A 103 -12.44 -24.25 8.55
N LYS A 104 -13.57 -24.49 7.89
CA LYS A 104 -14.14 -23.54 6.93
C LYS A 104 -14.63 -22.23 7.59
N ARG A 105 -15.13 -22.27 8.83
CA ARG A 105 -15.46 -21.07 9.61
C ARG A 105 -14.21 -20.27 10.01
N GLU A 106 -13.11 -20.93 10.32
CA GLU A 106 -11.82 -20.25 10.56
C GLU A 106 -11.29 -19.59 9.28
N LEU A 107 -11.44 -20.26 8.14
CA LEU A 107 -11.14 -19.68 6.83
C LEU A 107 -12.01 -18.45 6.55
N GLN A 108 -13.30 -18.51 6.86
CA GLN A 108 -14.23 -17.37 6.69
C GLN A 108 -13.76 -16.15 7.48
N ARG A 109 -13.43 -16.31 8.77
CA ARG A 109 -12.87 -15.22 9.59
C ARG A 109 -11.57 -14.64 9.03
N THR A 110 -10.77 -15.47 8.36
CA THR A 110 -9.53 -15.05 7.72
C THR A 110 -9.82 -14.20 6.48
N LEU A 111 -10.80 -14.60 5.66
CA LEU A 111 -11.26 -13.83 4.50
C LEU A 111 -11.90 -12.49 4.91
N ASP A 112 -12.64 -12.44 6.02
CA ASP A 112 -13.21 -11.19 6.53
C ASP A 112 -12.12 -10.19 6.95
N LYS A 113 -11.06 -10.66 7.61
CA LYS A 113 -9.89 -9.82 7.92
C LYS A 113 -9.20 -9.34 6.64
N LEU A 114 -9.07 -10.23 5.65
CA LEU A 114 -8.47 -9.92 4.37
C LEU A 114 -9.24 -8.84 3.61
N LYS A 115 -10.58 -8.86 3.67
CA LYS A 115 -11.44 -7.80 3.13
C LYS A 115 -11.12 -6.42 3.73
N GLY A 116 -10.85 -6.38 5.03
CA GLY A 116 -10.35 -5.17 5.71
C GLY A 116 -9.02 -4.69 5.14
N SER A 117 -8.05 -5.59 4.96
CA SER A 117 -6.75 -5.27 4.37
C SER A 117 -6.85 -4.74 2.93
N ILE A 118 -7.73 -5.30 2.10
CA ILE A 118 -7.97 -4.83 0.73
C ILE A 118 -8.55 -3.41 0.72
N ASN A 119 -9.46 -3.09 1.65
CA ASN A 119 -9.98 -1.73 1.78
C ASN A 119 -8.87 -0.73 2.15
N ASP A 120 -7.92 -1.12 3.00
CA ASP A 120 -6.77 -0.27 3.32
C ASP A 120 -5.80 -0.14 2.15
N MET A 121 -5.58 -1.21 1.37
CA MET A 121 -4.83 -1.15 0.12
C MET A 121 -5.49 -0.22 -0.90
N GLN A 122 -6.81 -0.20 -1.01
CA GLN A 122 -7.55 0.74 -1.86
C GLN A 122 -7.26 2.20 -1.49
N LYS A 123 -7.22 2.52 -0.18
CA LYS A 123 -6.85 3.86 0.31
C LYS A 123 -5.42 4.22 -0.06
N ILE A 124 -4.45 3.31 0.17
CA ILE A 124 -3.04 3.54 -0.18
C ILE A 124 -2.89 3.72 -1.68
N ASN A 125 -3.57 2.92 -2.49
CA ASN A 125 -3.55 3.04 -3.94
C ASN A 125 -4.13 4.38 -4.42
N ALA A 126 -5.21 4.88 -3.80
CA ALA A 126 -5.73 6.21 -4.12
C ALA A 126 -4.68 7.32 -3.88
N ILE A 127 -3.95 7.26 -2.77
CA ILE A 127 -2.86 8.20 -2.44
C ILE A 127 -1.71 8.09 -3.45
N LEU A 128 -1.27 6.87 -3.77
CA LEU A 128 -0.22 6.62 -4.76
C LEU A 128 -0.63 7.12 -6.15
N ALA A 129 -1.89 6.88 -6.54
CA ALA A 129 -2.44 7.27 -7.83
C ALA A 129 -2.59 8.79 -7.98
N GLU A 130 -2.88 9.54 -6.91
CA GLU A 130 -2.94 11.01 -6.95
C GLU A 130 -1.62 11.60 -7.45
N GLY A 131 -0.51 11.02 -6.99
CA GLY A 131 0.84 11.46 -7.29
C GLY A 131 1.57 10.72 -8.41
N ALA A 132 0.93 9.76 -9.07
CA ALA A 132 1.51 8.96 -10.15
C ALA A 132 1.23 9.56 -11.54
N SER A 133 2.08 9.21 -12.53
CA SER A 133 1.81 9.56 -13.92
C SER A 133 0.64 8.72 -14.47
N ARG A 134 -0.04 9.21 -15.52
CA ARG A 134 -1.23 8.53 -16.10
C ARG A 134 -0.97 7.06 -16.46
N GLN A 135 0.26 6.73 -16.86
CA GLN A 135 0.69 5.38 -17.20
C GLN A 135 0.60 4.40 -16.02
N TRP A 136 0.78 4.87 -14.78
CA TRP A 136 0.81 4.02 -13.59
C TRP A 136 -0.54 3.95 -12.86
N LYS A 137 -1.43 4.93 -13.07
CA LYS A 137 -2.77 4.93 -12.44
C LYS A 137 -3.66 3.78 -12.91
N GLY A 138 -3.56 3.41 -14.19
CA GLY A 138 -4.36 2.32 -14.79
C GLY A 138 -4.04 0.95 -14.19
N PRO A 139 -2.78 0.48 -14.28
CA PRO A 139 -2.36 -0.81 -13.75
C PRO A 139 -2.72 -1.00 -12.27
N LEU A 140 -2.45 0.00 -11.43
CA LEU A 140 -2.75 -0.09 -10.00
C LEU A 140 -4.25 -0.28 -9.72
N LYS A 141 -5.12 0.40 -10.47
CA LYS A 141 -6.56 0.27 -10.29
C LYS A 141 -7.08 -1.09 -10.74
N VAL A 142 -6.58 -1.59 -11.86
CA VAL A 142 -6.96 -2.89 -12.40
C VAL A 142 -6.58 -4.00 -11.41
N GLU A 143 -5.36 -3.96 -10.91
CA GLU A 143 -4.81 -4.98 -10.02
C GLU A 143 -5.64 -5.13 -8.71
N ILE A 144 -5.96 -4.02 -8.04
CA ILE A 144 -6.85 -4.06 -6.87
C ILE A 144 -8.21 -4.64 -7.23
N SER A 145 -8.77 -4.25 -8.38
CA SER A 145 -10.08 -4.72 -8.81
C SER A 145 -10.09 -6.22 -9.08
N GLU A 146 -8.97 -6.79 -9.54
CA GLU A 146 -8.81 -8.24 -9.74
C GLU A 146 -8.72 -8.98 -8.41
N ILE A 147 -7.94 -8.48 -7.44
CA ILE A 147 -7.84 -9.05 -6.10
C ILE A 147 -9.22 -9.04 -5.40
N ASP A 148 -9.96 -7.94 -5.51
CA ASP A 148 -11.28 -7.78 -4.92
C ASP A 148 -12.31 -8.76 -5.51
N LYS A 149 -12.34 -8.90 -6.84
CA LYS A 149 -13.17 -9.90 -7.53
C LYS A 149 -12.84 -11.33 -7.11
N ARG A 150 -11.55 -11.63 -6.95
CA ARG A 150 -11.08 -12.96 -6.55
C ARG A 150 -11.52 -13.26 -5.12
N LEU A 151 -11.42 -12.30 -4.20
CA LEU A 151 -11.95 -12.43 -2.85
C LEU A 151 -13.46 -12.71 -2.85
N ASP A 152 -14.25 -11.94 -3.61
CA ASP A 152 -15.70 -12.10 -3.66
C ASP A 152 -16.12 -13.50 -4.14
N ASN A 153 -15.43 -14.01 -5.17
CA ASN A 153 -15.63 -15.37 -5.65
C ASN A 153 -15.30 -16.43 -4.57
N VAL A 154 -14.14 -16.31 -3.93
CA VAL A 154 -13.70 -17.24 -2.86
C VAL A 154 -14.68 -17.22 -1.69
N SER A 155 -15.12 -16.04 -1.24
CA SER A 155 -16.11 -15.88 -0.18
C SER A 155 -17.46 -16.50 -0.55
N THR A 156 -17.93 -16.30 -1.78
CA THR A 156 -19.19 -16.89 -2.26
C THR A 156 -19.13 -18.41 -2.26
N ARG A 157 -18.04 -18.99 -2.80
CA ARG A 157 -17.82 -20.45 -2.81
C ARG A 157 -17.72 -21.03 -1.40
N LEU A 158 -17.03 -20.34 -0.48
CA LEU A 158 -16.92 -20.77 0.91
C LEU A 158 -18.27 -20.80 1.62
N ASN A 159 -19.09 -19.75 1.44
CA ASN A 159 -20.42 -19.67 2.03
C ASN A 159 -21.33 -20.80 1.55
N ALA A 160 -21.26 -21.15 0.26
CA ALA A 160 -21.99 -22.30 -0.28
C ALA A 160 -21.57 -23.62 0.40
N LYS A 161 -20.25 -23.87 0.52
CA LYS A 161 -19.75 -25.08 1.21
C LYS A 161 -20.13 -25.13 2.68
N LEU A 162 -20.14 -23.99 3.37
CA LEU A 162 -20.58 -23.91 4.77
C LEU A 162 -22.05 -24.32 4.90
N ALA A 163 -22.93 -23.79 4.04
CA ALA A 163 -24.34 -24.15 4.03
C ALA A 163 -24.57 -25.66 3.77
N ASP A 164 -23.82 -26.26 2.84
CA ASP A 164 -23.91 -27.69 2.53
C ASP A 164 -23.47 -28.56 3.72
N LEU A 165 -22.40 -28.18 4.41
CA LEU A 165 -21.92 -28.89 5.60
C LEU A 165 -22.92 -28.78 6.76
N GLU A 166 -23.47 -27.60 7.01
CA GLU A 166 -24.50 -27.38 8.03
C GLU A 166 -25.74 -28.24 7.76
N ALA A 167 -26.19 -28.30 6.50
CA ALA A 167 -27.29 -29.18 6.10
C ALA A 167 -26.95 -30.67 6.28
N THR A 168 -25.71 -31.07 5.99
CA THR A 168 -25.26 -32.46 6.15
C THR A 168 -25.20 -32.87 7.62
N ILE A 169 -24.68 -32.01 8.50
CA ILE A 169 -24.62 -32.25 9.93
C ILE A 169 -26.02 -32.33 10.54
N ALA A 170 -26.94 -31.48 10.08
CA ALA A 170 -28.34 -31.53 10.50
C ALA A 170 -28.99 -32.89 10.17
N LYS A 171 -28.74 -33.43 8.96
CA LYS A 171 -29.21 -34.76 8.56
C LYS A 171 -28.63 -35.87 9.44
N TRP A 172 -27.33 -35.86 9.71
CA TRP A 172 -26.71 -36.82 10.63
C TRP A 172 -27.36 -36.77 12.01
N THR A 173 -27.54 -35.57 12.55
CA THR A 173 -28.17 -35.36 13.86
C THR A 173 -29.60 -35.90 13.89
N GLU A 174 -30.36 -35.76 12.81
CA GLU A 174 -31.71 -36.32 12.71
C GLU A 174 -31.69 -37.86 12.66
N CYS A 175 -30.78 -38.46 11.89
CA CYS A 175 -30.60 -39.92 11.85
C CYS A 175 -30.28 -40.50 13.23
N TYR A 176 -29.35 -39.86 13.97
CA TYR A 176 -29.00 -40.29 15.33
C TYR A 176 -30.12 -40.12 16.35
N LYS A 177 -31.05 -39.17 16.16
CA LYS A 177 -32.23 -38.99 17.03
C LYS A 177 -33.35 -40.01 16.77
N ARG A 178 -33.37 -40.60 15.58
CA ARG A 178 -34.36 -41.61 15.15
C ARG A 178 -33.88 -43.05 15.38
N SER A 179 -32.61 -43.22 15.76
CA SER A 179 -31.97 -44.50 16.11
C SER A 179 -32.10 -44.77 17.60
#